data_AF-A0A522PWT2-F1
#
_entry.id   AF-A0A522PWT2-F1
#
_cell.length_a   1.000
_cell.length_b   1.000
_cell.length_c   1.000
_cell.angle_alpha   90.00
_cell.angle_beta   90.00
_cell.angle_gamma   90.00
#
_symmetry.space_group_name_H-M   'P 1'
#
loop_
_entity.id
_entity.type
_entity.pdbx_description
1 polymer ?
#
loop_
_entity_poly.entity_id
_entity_poly.type
_entity_poly.pdbx_seq_one_letter_code
_entity_poly.pdbx_strand_id
1 'polypeptide(L)' 'MTLDGTNTWVLRAPDAPGAVVVDPGPDDEAHLSAVVAAAQRVTAILLTHGHADHSAGARRLHDLTAEPVRRVQGPHRR' A
#
# COMPACT_ATOMS: atom_id res chain seq x y z
N MET A 1 -2.32 -17.34 -4.91
CA MET A 1 -3.44 -17.32 -5.86
C MET A 1 -3.88 -15.88 -6.02
N THR A 2 -3.63 -15.28 -7.18
CA THR A 2 -4.22 -14.00 -7.58
C THR A 2 -5.57 -14.29 -8.22
N LEU A 3 -6.61 -14.48 -7.41
CA LEU A 3 -7.98 -14.44 -7.92
C LEU A 3 -8.27 -12.97 -8.25
N ASP A 4 -8.63 -12.67 -9.50
CA ASP A 4 -9.17 -11.39 -10.01
C ASP A 4 -8.53 -10.05 -9.55
N GLY A 5 -7.26 -10.08 -9.13
CA GLY A 5 -6.44 -8.90 -8.90
C GLY A 5 -6.58 -8.33 -7.49
N THR A 6 -5.50 -8.40 -6.73
CA THR A 6 -5.36 -7.64 -5.50
C THR A 6 -5.02 -6.20 -5.85
N ASN A 7 -5.94 -5.27 -5.60
CA ASN A 7 -5.79 -3.87 -5.97
C ASN A 7 -4.92 -3.11 -4.95
N THR A 8 -3.99 -2.30 -5.46
CA THR A 8 -3.34 -1.24 -4.67
C THR A 8 -4.03 0.09 -4.94
N TRP A 9 -4.40 0.81 -3.89
CA TRP A 9 -5.05 2.11 -4.01
C TRP A 9 -4.12 3.25 -3.62
N VAL A 10 -4.16 4.34 -4.38
CA VAL A 10 -3.43 5.58 -4.08
C VAL A 10 -4.48 6.66 -3.85
N LEU A 11 -4.60 7.12 -2.60
CA LEU A 11 -5.65 8.06 -2.18
C LEU A 11 -5.05 9.42 -1.87
N ARG A 12 -5.56 10.47 -2.52
CA ARG A 12 -5.14 11.87 -2.32
C ARG A 12 -6.37 12.78 -2.30
N ALA A 13 -6.52 13.57 -1.25
CA ALA A 13 -7.50 14.65 -1.23
C ALA A 13 -7.00 15.87 -2.03
N PRO A 14 -7.90 16.69 -2.59
CA PRO A 14 -7.52 18.01 -3.12
C PRO A 14 -6.70 18.77 -2.07
N ASP A 15 -5.57 19.35 -2.48
CA ASP A 15 -4.61 20.09 -1.63
C ASP A 15 -3.83 19.27 -0.58
N ALA A 16 -4.00 17.95 -0.53
CA ALA A 16 -3.20 17.12 0.38
C ALA A 16 -1.72 17.11 -0.02
N PRO A 17 -0.78 17.20 0.95
CA PRO A 17 0.65 17.24 0.66
C PRO A 17 1.19 15.92 0.10
N GLY A 18 0.45 14.82 0.23
CA GLY A 18 0.84 13.49 -0.21
C GLY A 18 -0.37 12.55 -0.35
N ALA A 19 -0.09 11.33 -0.76
CA ALA A 19 -1.06 10.26 -0.92
C ALA A 19 -0.86 9.16 0.13
N VAL A 20 -1.96 8.53 0.51
CA VAL A 20 -1.94 7.28 1.28
C VAL A 20 -1.99 6.11 0.30
N VAL A 21 -1.09 5.15 0.47
CA VAL A 21 -1.13 3.89 -0.29
C VAL A 21 -1.83 2.84 0.55
N VAL A 22 -2.85 2.18 0.00
CA VAL A 22 -3.58 1.09 0.66
C VAL A 22 -3.26 -0.22 -0.05
N ASP A 23 -2.91 -1.24 0.74
CA ASP A 23 -2.68 -2.61 0.28
C ASP A 23 -1.67 -2.66 -0.89
N PRO A 24 -0.38 -2.41 -0.63
CA PRO A 24 0.66 -2.26 -1.64
C PRO A 24 1.08 -3.60 -2.30
N GLY A 25 0.10 -4.43 -2.67
CA GLY A 25 0.20 -5.52 -3.62
C GLY A 25 1.31 -6.55 -3.32
N PRO A 26 1.71 -7.33 -4.34
CA PRO A 26 2.83 -8.23 -4.22
C PRO A 26 4.15 -7.46 -4.06
N ASP A 27 5.17 -8.16 -3.55
CA ASP A 27 6.56 -7.69 -3.49
C ASP A 27 7.19 -7.74 -4.90
N ASP A 28 6.71 -6.87 -5.79
CA ASP A 28 7.15 -6.73 -7.17
C ASP A 28 7.66 -5.30 -7.40
N GLU A 29 8.92 -5.17 -7.82
CA GLU A 29 9.59 -3.86 -7.94
C GLU A 29 8.93 -2.96 -8.99
N ALA A 30 8.41 -3.52 -10.09
CA ALA A 30 7.79 -2.75 -11.16
C ALA A 30 6.45 -2.16 -10.70
N HIS A 31 5.64 -2.98 -10.02
CA HIS A 31 4.40 -2.55 -9.35
C HIS A 31 4.67 -1.45 -8.32
N LEU A 32 5.61 -1.67 -7.40
CA LEU A 32 5.91 -0.69 -6.34
C LEU A 32 6.48 0.61 -6.88
N SER A 33 7.31 0.55 -7.93
CA SER A 33 7.80 1.74 -8.62
C SER A 33 6.66 2.52 -9.29
N ALA A 34 5.69 1.85 -9.91
CA ALA A 34 4.50 2.49 -10.48
C ALA A 34 3.63 3.15 -9.40
N VAL A 35 3.48 2.50 -8.23
CA VAL A 35 2.76 3.05 -7.08
C VAL A 35 3.44 4.31 -6.55
N VAL A 36 4.76 4.31 -6.37
CA VAL A 36 5.52 5.50 -5.92
C VAL A 36 5.38 6.64 -6.92
N ALA A 37 5.49 6.34 -8.23
CA ALA A 37 5.32 7.34 -9.28
C ALA A 37 3.91 7.95 -9.27
N ALA A 38 2.87 7.12 -9.17
CA ALA A 38 1.47 7.57 -9.10
C ALA A 38 1.18 8.36 -7.82
N ALA A 39 1.77 7.94 -6.69
CA ALA A 39 1.63 8.63 -5.42
C ALA A 39 2.33 9.98 -5.42
N GLN A 40 3.42 10.18 -6.19
CA GLN A 40 4.34 11.33 -6.18
C GLN A 40 5.04 11.57 -4.83
N ARG A 41 4.27 11.59 -3.73
CA ARG A 41 4.72 11.63 -2.35
C ARG A 41 3.80 10.77 -1.51
N VAL A 42 4.32 9.68 -0.95
CA VAL A 42 3.61 8.86 0.04
C VAL A 42 3.66 9.57 1.39
N THR A 43 2.60 9.46 2.19
CA THR A 43 2.55 9.96 3.58
C THR A 43 2.09 8.90 4.58
N ALA A 44 1.60 7.76 4.09
CA ALA A 44 1.31 6.58 4.89
C ALA A 44 1.12 5.36 3.98
N ILE A 45 1.42 4.19 4.53
CA ILE A 45 1.09 2.89 3.94
C ILE A 45 0.08 2.21 4.86
N LEU A 46 -1.08 1.83 4.34
CA LEU A 46 -2.17 1.23 5.11
C LEU A 46 -2.43 -0.21 4.64
N LEU A 47 -2.46 -1.14 5.58
CA LEU A 47 -2.87 -2.52 5.36
C LEU A 47 -4.27 -2.74 5.91
N THR A 48 -5.17 -3.23 5.06
CA THR A 48 -6.53 -3.62 5.46
C THR A 48 -6.49 -4.87 6.33
N HIS A 49 -5.68 -5.86 5.95
CA HIS A 49 -5.43 -7.10 6.69
C HIS A 49 -4.08 -7.72 6.28
N GLY A 50 -3.82 -8.95 6.74
CA GLY A 50 -2.48 -9.57 6.67
C GLY A 50 -2.30 -10.67 5.64
N HIS A 51 -3.15 -10.81 4.61
CA HIS A 51 -2.86 -11.80 3.57
C HIS A 51 -1.79 -11.28 2.61
N ALA A 52 -0.93 -12.19 2.18
CA ALA A 52 0.29 -11.83 1.45
C ALA A 52 0.03 -11.26 0.05
N ASP A 53 -1.13 -11.54 -0.55
CA ASP A 53 -1.48 -11.07 -1.90
C ASP A 53 -1.59 -9.54 -2.00
N HIS A 54 -1.88 -8.83 -0.90
CA HIS A 54 -1.93 -7.35 -0.82
C HIS A 54 -0.87 -6.74 0.10
N SER A 55 -0.29 -7.51 1.02
CA SER A 55 0.57 -6.95 2.07
C SER A 55 2.06 -7.18 1.83
N ALA A 56 2.44 -8.05 0.88
CA ALA A 56 3.83 -8.43 0.68
C ALA A 56 4.73 -7.23 0.32
N GLY A 57 4.25 -6.29 -0.50
CA GLY A 57 5.01 -5.10 -0.89
C GLY A 57 5.17 -4.03 0.20
N ALA A 58 4.54 -4.19 1.37
CA ALA A 58 4.48 -3.12 2.38
C ALA A 58 5.84 -2.75 2.97
N ARG A 59 6.67 -3.76 3.28
CA ARG A 59 8.03 -3.52 3.79
C ARG A 59 8.90 -2.85 2.73
N ARG A 60 8.83 -3.31 1.49
CA ARG A 60 9.62 -2.73 0.41
C ARG A 60 9.20 -1.29 0.09
N LEU A 61 7.90 -1.00 0.10
CA LEU A 61 7.40 0.36 -0.08
C LEU A 61 7.82 1.29 1.06
N HIS A 62 7.89 0.79 2.30
CA HIS A 62 8.49 1.52 3.41
C HIS A 62 9.97 1.85 3.13
N ASP A 63 10.76 0.87 2.69
CA ASP A 63 12.18 1.08 2.39
C ASP A 63 12.39 2.14 1.28
N LEU A 64 11.47 2.23 0.31
CA LEU A 64 11.51 3.19 -0.79
C LEU A 64 11.08 4.62 -0.38
N THR A 65 10.23 4.76 0.64
CA THR A 65 9.55 6.03 0.96
C THR A 65 9.87 6.58 2.34
N ALA A 66 10.41 5.75 3.23
CA ALA A 66 10.57 5.99 4.67
C ALA A 66 9.24 6.26 5.42
N GLU A 67 8.08 5.99 4.81
CA GLU A 67 6.78 6.26 5.40
C GLU A 67 6.26 5.09 6.24
N PRO A 68 5.50 5.35 7.33
CA PRO A 68 5.11 4.29 8.25
C PRO A 68 4.06 3.36 7.66
N VAL A 69 4.23 2.06 7.92
CA VAL A 69 3.20 1.04 7.68
C VAL A 69 2.26 0.98 8.88
N ARG A 70 0.96 1.14 8.61
CA ARG A 70 -0.12 1.05 9.59
C ARG A 70 -1.04 -0.09 9.20
N ARG A 71 -1.56 -0.81 10.18
CA ARG A 71 -2.59 -1.84 9.97
C ARG A 71 -3.85 -1.43 10.69
N VAL A 72 -5.00 -1.65 10.06
CA VAL A 72 -6.29 -1.46 10.73
C VAL A 72 -6.35 -2.37 11.97
N GLN A 73 -6.68 -1.77 13.13
CA GLN A 73 -6.91 -2.51 14.37
C GLN A 73 -8.42 -2.66 14.59
N GLY A 74 -8.90 -3.89 14.71
CA GLY A 74 -10.30 -4.25 14.90
C GLY A 74 -10.48 -5.77 14.89
N PRO A 75 -11.62 -6.32 15.34
CA PRO A 75 -11.82 -7.76 15.34
C PRO A 75 -11.75 -8.29 13.90
N HIS A 76 -10.77 -9.16 13.62
CA HIS A 76 -10.74 -9.97 12.40
C HIS A 76 -11.91 -10.95 12.46
N ARG A 77 -13.04 -10.61 11.84
CA ARG A 77 -14.06 -11.60 11.50
C ARG A 77 -13.54 -12.34 10.26
N ARG A 78 -13.23 -13.63 10.44
CA ARG A 78 -13.03 -14.57 9.34
C ARG A 78 -14.36 -14.83 8.64
#